data_AF-A0A2D8I4U4-F1
#
_entry.id   AF-A0A2D8I4U4-F1
#
_cell.length_a   1.000
_cell.length_b   1.000
_cell.length_c   1.000
_cell.angle_alpha   90.00
_cell.angle_beta   90.00
_cell.angle_gamma   90.00
#
_symmetry.space_group_name_H-M   'P 1'
#
loop_
_entity.id
_entity.type
_entity.pdbx_description
1 polymer ?
#
loop_
_entity_poly.entity_id
_entity_poly.type
_entity_poly.pdbx_seq_one_letter_code
_entity_poly.pdbx_strand_id
1 'polypeptide(L)'
;MNFIHLNNWVSRINAGQFDELVSMYSEDAVLFATFDKQPLINPDLIQGYFRGFLAREGSGVELDNSSIRHTELGDGTYVSTGLYTFFYQEDGQSVRHDARFTFIIDTGSQNPIVHHHSSVIPG
;
A
#
# COMPACT_ATOMS: atom_id res chain seq x y z
N MET A 1 4.85 5.41 19.73
CA MET A 1 4.74 4.10 19.05
C MET A 1 5.86 3.95 18.01
N ASN A 2 6.19 2.73 17.56
CA ASN A 2 7.17 2.53 16.46
C ASN A 2 6.45 2.43 15.10
N PHE A 3 6.72 3.34 14.17
CA PHE A 3 5.98 3.48 12.91
C PHE A 3 6.66 2.78 11.72
N ILE A 4 7.00 1.49 11.85
CA ILE A 4 7.77 0.75 10.85
C ILE A 4 6.96 0.18 9.68
N HIS A 5 5.64 0.00 9.86
CA HIS A 5 4.85 -0.83 8.95
C HIS A 5 4.74 -0.26 7.53
N LEU A 6 4.74 1.07 7.36
CA LEU A 6 4.78 1.69 6.03
C LEU A 6 6.08 1.31 5.29
N ASN A 7 7.22 1.41 5.97
CA ASN A 7 8.51 1.06 5.37
C ASN A 7 8.62 -0.44 5.07
N ASN A 8 8.05 -1.29 5.94
CA ASN A 8 7.97 -2.73 5.68
C ASN A 8 7.12 -3.01 4.43
N TRP A 9 5.97 -2.34 4.28
CA TRP A 9 5.12 -2.47 3.10
C TRP A 9 5.86 -2.04 1.83
N VAL A 10 6.52 -0.87 1.86
CA VAL A 10 7.31 -0.36 0.73
C VAL A 10 8.48 -1.28 0.37
N SER A 11 9.17 -1.82 1.37
CA SER A 11 10.26 -2.78 1.16
C SER A 11 9.76 -4.03 0.44
N ARG A 12 8.65 -4.62 0.90
CA ARG A 12 8.09 -5.86 0.34
C ARG A 12 7.55 -5.67 -1.08
N ILE A 13 6.81 -4.58 -1.34
CA ILE A 13 6.30 -4.30 -2.69
C ILE A 13 7.44 -4.06 -3.69
N ASN A 14 8.49 -3.32 -3.29
CA ASN A 14 9.64 -3.04 -4.15
C ASN A 14 10.56 -4.25 -4.36
N ALA A 15 10.58 -5.17 -3.40
CA ALA A 15 11.30 -6.43 -3.52
C ALA A 15 10.51 -7.51 -4.29
N GLY A 16 9.27 -7.24 -4.70
CA GLY A 16 8.40 -8.23 -5.35
C GLY A 16 8.00 -9.39 -4.43
N GLN A 17 8.06 -9.20 -3.12
CA GLN A 17 7.77 -10.22 -2.11
C GLN A 17 6.25 -10.34 -1.93
N PHE A 18 5.59 -11.01 -2.89
CA PHE A 18 4.13 -11.07 -2.97
C PHE A 18 3.49 -11.62 -1.70
N ASP A 19 3.89 -12.81 -1.23
CA ASP A 19 3.27 -13.48 -0.08
C ASP A 19 3.47 -12.67 1.21
N GLU A 20 4.65 -12.09 1.38
CA GLU A 20 4.97 -11.20 2.48
C GLU A 20 4.18 -9.89 2.45
N LEU A 21 3.96 -9.33 1.25
CA LEU A 21 3.20 -8.10 1.08
C LEU A 21 1.73 -8.31 1.42
N VAL A 22 1.12 -9.36 0.86
CA VAL A 22 -0.31 -9.64 1.09
C VAL A 22 -0.58 -10.10 2.50
N SER A 23 0.37 -10.78 3.15
CA SER A 23 0.26 -11.15 4.58
C SER A 23 0.33 -9.95 5.53
N MET A 24 0.61 -8.73 5.06
CA MET A 24 0.47 -7.54 5.91
C MET A 24 -0.99 -7.12 6.12
N TYR A 25 -1.92 -7.55 5.27
CA TYR A 25 -3.32 -7.18 5.32
C TYR A 25 -4.11 -8.14 6.22
N SER A 26 -4.90 -7.60 7.14
CA SER A 26 -5.80 -8.42 7.98
C SER A 26 -6.88 -9.10 7.14
N GLU A 27 -7.53 -10.11 7.71
CA GLU A 27 -8.62 -10.84 7.05
C GLU A 27 -9.79 -9.92 6.66
N ASP A 28 -10.10 -8.94 7.52
CA ASP A 28 -11.16 -7.93 7.31
C ASP A 28 -10.64 -6.65 6.63
N ALA A 29 -9.43 -6.65 6.08
CA ALA A 29 -8.85 -5.44 5.51
C ALA A 29 -9.64 -4.93 4.29
N VAL A 30 -9.83 -3.61 4.24
CA VAL A 30 -10.43 -2.93 3.08
C VAL A 30 -9.37 -2.10 2.36
N LEU A 31 -9.25 -2.32 1.05
CA LEU A 31 -8.37 -1.58 0.16
C LEU A 31 -9.17 -0.84 -0.91
N PHE A 32 -9.09 0.50 -0.89
CA PHE A 32 -9.44 1.33 -2.04
C PHE A 32 -8.16 1.56 -2.86
N ALA A 33 -7.98 0.77 -3.90
CA ALA A 33 -6.75 0.77 -4.69
C ALA A 33 -6.75 1.85 -5.78
N THR A 34 -5.55 2.30 -6.16
CA THR A 34 -5.35 3.36 -7.16
C THR A 34 -5.86 2.99 -8.55
N PHE A 35 -5.70 1.73 -8.94
CA PHE A 35 -5.99 1.24 -10.29
C PHE A 35 -7.21 0.31 -10.33
N ASP A 36 -8.01 0.27 -9.27
CA ASP A 36 -9.26 -0.49 -9.24
C ASP A 36 -10.46 0.44 -9.06
N LYS A 37 -11.57 0.11 -9.72
CA LYS A 37 -12.83 0.87 -9.63
C LYS A 37 -13.67 0.43 -8.43
N GLN A 38 -13.47 -0.80 -7.95
CA GLN A 38 -14.23 -1.37 -6.85
C GLN A 38 -13.36 -1.49 -5.60
N PRO A 39 -13.94 -1.32 -4.40
CA PRO A 39 -13.23 -1.61 -3.16
C PRO A 39 -12.86 -3.09 -3.08
N LEU A 40 -11.64 -3.38 -2.65
CA LEU A 40 -11.15 -4.74 -2.40
C LEU A 40 -11.40 -5.05 -0.92
N ILE A 41 -12.38 -5.90 -0.66
CA ILE A 41 -12.99 -6.09 0.67
C ILE A 41 -12.73 -7.47 1.29
N ASN A 42 -11.84 -8.26 0.68
CA ASN A 42 -11.46 -9.57 1.18
C ASN A 42 -10.04 -9.93 0.70
N PRO A 43 -9.42 -10.97 1.28
CA PRO A 43 -8.05 -11.36 0.95
C PRO A 43 -7.85 -11.71 -0.54
N ASP A 44 -8.81 -12.37 -1.18
CA ASP A 44 -8.69 -12.79 -2.58
C ASP A 44 -8.63 -11.59 -3.54
N LEU A 45 -9.43 -10.56 -3.29
CA LEU A 45 -9.44 -9.32 -4.07
C LEU A 45 -8.13 -8.54 -3.90
N ILE A 46 -7.62 -8.42 -2.67
CA ILE A 46 -6.34 -7.76 -2.37
C ILE A 46 -5.19 -8.51 -3.04
N GLN A 47 -5.17 -9.84 -2.96
CA GLN A 47 -4.19 -10.69 -3.63
C GLN A 47 -4.25 -10.53 -5.15
N GLY A 48 -5.45 -10.51 -5.73
CA GLY A 48 -5.65 -10.30 -7.17
C GLY A 48 -5.04 -8.98 -7.65
N TYR A 49 -5.27 -7.90 -6.91
CA TYR A 49 -4.70 -6.58 -7.20
C TYR A 49 -3.17 -6.59 -7.18
N PHE A 50 -2.56 -7.08 -6.09
CA PHE A 50 -1.10 -7.08 -5.99
C PHE A 50 -0.42 -8.06 -6.94
N ARG A 51 -1.07 -9.19 -7.25
CA ARG A 51 -0.59 -10.11 -8.30
C ARG A 51 -0.55 -9.42 -9.66
N GLY A 52 -1.59 -8.66 -10.00
CA GLY A 52 -1.63 -7.88 -11.24
C GLY A 52 -0.61 -6.75 -11.27
N PHE A 53 -0.45 -6.01 -10.17
CA PHE A 53 0.52 -4.92 -10.08
C PHE A 53 1.96 -5.43 -10.18
N LEU A 54 2.33 -6.45 -9.40
CA LEU A 54 3.69 -7.01 -9.36
C LEU A 54 4.06 -7.81 -10.61
N ALA A 55 3.08 -8.18 -11.45
CA ALA A 55 3.36 -8.78 -12.75
C ALA A 55 3.90 -7.76 -13.78
N ARG A 56 3.81 -6.46 -13.51
CA ARG A 56 4.35 -5.42 -14.38
C ARG A 56 5.86 -5.33 -14.21
N GLU A 57 6.59 -5.27 -15.32
CA GLU A 57 8.05 -5.19 -15.30
C GLU A 57 8.52 -3.94 -14.54
N GLY A 58 9.49 -4.11 -13.64
CA GLY A 58 10.05 -3.01 -12.86
C GLY A 58 9.05 -2.30 -11.94
N SER A 59 7.94 -2.97 -11.57
CA SER A 59 6.92 -2.37 -10.71
C SER A 59 7.44 -2.03 -9.31
N GLY A 60 7.02 -0.89 -8.77
CA GLY A 60 7.33 -0.51 -7.40
C GLY A 60 6.67 0.80 -6.98
N VAL A 61 7.07 1.27 -5.81
CA VAL A 61 6.58 2.48 -5.14
C VAL A 61 7.74 3.28 -4.60
N GLU A 62 7.73 4.58 -4.87
CA GLU A 62 8.66 5.57 -4.33
C GLU A 62 7.93 6.49 -3.34
N LEU A 63 8.42 6.58 -2.10
CA LEU A 63 7.83 7.47 -1.09
C LEU A 63 8.32 8.91 -1.25
N ASP A 64 7.41 9.88 -1.16
CA ASP A 64 7.79 11.24 -0.79
C ASP A 64 7.90 11.34 0.73
N ASN A 65 9.11 11.09 1.24
CA ASN A 65 9.40 11.08 2.67
C ASN A 65 9.03 12.40 3.38
N SER A 66 9.04 13.53 2.68
CA SER A 66 8.70 14.83 3.26
C SER A 66 7.21 14.98 3.57
N SER A 67 6.37 14.24 2.85
CA SER A 67 4.91 14.24 2.98
C SER A 67 4.40 13.31 4.08
N ILE A 68 5.21 12.34 4.54
CA ILE A 68 4.75 11.28 5.43
C ILE A 68 4.36 11.84 6.79
N ARG A 69 3.19 11.46 7.29
CA ARG A 69 2.72 11.75 8.64
C ARG A 69 2.22 10.47 9.31
N HIS A 70 2.51 10.35 10.59
CA HIS A 70 1.96 9.32 11.46
C HIS A 70 1.15 9.98 12.57
N THR A 71 0.00 9.41 12.90
CA THR A 71 -0.84 9.90 14.00
C THR A 71 -1.40 8.71 14.75
N GLU A 72 -1.14 8.64 16.05
CA GLU A 72 -1.70 7.61 16.92
C GLU A 72 -3.22 7.83 17.06
N LEU A 73 -4.00 6.75 16.99
CA LEU A 73 -5.46 6.78 17.16
C LEU A 73 -5.89 6.25 18.54
N GLY A 74 -4.97 5.65 19.30
CA GLY A 74 -5.25 4.93 20.55
C GLY A 74 -5.18 3.42 20.36
N ASP A 75 -5.19 2.67 21.47
CA ASP A 75 -5.32 1.20 21.49
C ASP A 75 -4.38 0.43 20.55
N GLY A 76 -3.11 0.83 20.49
CA GLY A 76 -2.14 0.15 19.62
C GLY A 76 -2.35 0.42 18.11
N THR A 77 -3.22 1.36 17.75
CA THR A 77 -3.55 1.71 16.37
C THR A 77 -2.98 3.07 15.98
N TYR A 78 -2.52 3.20 14.74
CA TYR A 78 -2.12 4.49 14.17
C TYR A 78 -2.50 4.60 12.69
N VAL A 79 -2.56 5.83 12.21
CA VAL A 79 -2.71 6.14 10.80
C VAL A 79 -1.38 6.62 10.22
N SER A 80 -1.05 6.15 9.02
CA SER A 80 0.07 6.63 8.21
C SER A 80 -0.45 7.22 6.92
N THR A 81 -0.18 8.49 6.67
CA THR A 81 -0.59 9.18 5.44
C THR A 81 0.61 9.77 4.73
N GLY A 82 0.46 10.06 3.44
CA GLY A 82 1.49 10.71 2.65
C GLY A 82 1.23 10.61 1.16
N LEU A 83 2.28 10.88 0.40
CA LEU A 83 2.34 10.72 -1.04
C LEU A 83 3.35 9.63 -1.40
N TYR A 84 3.04 8.91 -2.46
CA TYR A 84 3.99 8.06 -3.14
C TYR A 84 3.80 8.12 -4.65
N THR A 85 4.73 7.56 -5.39
CA THR A 85 4.61 7.37 -6.83
C THR A 85 4.70 5.88 -7.14
N PHE A 86 3.65 5.32 -7.73
CA PHE A 86 3.74 4.01 -8.36
C PHE A 86 4.55 4.13 -9.65
N PHE A 87 5.44 3.19 -9.91
CA PHE A 87 6.18 3.10 -11.17
C PHE A 87 6.19 1.68 -11.69
N TYR A 88 6.30 1.52 -13.02
CA TYR A 88 6.48 0.26 -13.73
C TYR A 88 6.89 0.55 -15.19
N GLN A 89 7.25 -0.49 -15.95
CA GLN A 89 7.47 -0.41 -17.40
C GLN A 89 6.22 -0.89 -18.16
N GLU A 90 5.90 -0.19 -19.24
CA GLU A 90 4.85 -0.56 -20.21
C GLU A 90 5.34 -0.19 -21.62
N ASP A 91 5.33 -1.14 -22.55
CA ASP A 91 5.82 -0.96 -23.93
C ASP A 91 7.23 -0.34 -24.04
N GLY A 92 8.12 -0.71 -23.11
CA GLY A 92 9.49 -0.20 -23.05
C GLY A 92 9.61 1.24 -22.54
N GLN A 93 8.53 1.81 -22.00
CA GLN A 93 8.50 3.13 -21.40
C GLN A 93 8.26 3.06 -19.89
N SER A 94 8.90 3.98 -19.16
CA SER A 94 8.69 4.14 -17.73
C SER A 94 7.39 4.89 -17.47
N VAL A 95 6.44 4.22 -16.82
CA VAL A 95 5.15 4.78 -16.41
C VAL A 95 5.21 5.13 -14.93
N ARG A 96 4.68 6.30 -14.57
CA ARG A 96 4.66 6.82 -13.20
C ARG A 96 3.29 7.40 -12.86
N HIS A 97 2.79 7.10 -11.67
CA HIS A 97 1.50 7.59 -11.16
C HIS A 97 1.64 8.11 -9.74
N ASP A 98 1.56 9.43 -9.58
CA ASP A 98 1.57 10.06 -8.26
C ASP A 98 0.24 9.83 -7.54
N ALA A 99 0.31 9.47 -6.27
CA ALA A 99 -0.86 9.10 -5.49
C ALA A 99 -0.73 9.53 -4.03
N ARG A 100 -1.89 9.76 -3.41
CA ARG A 100 -2.08 10.01 -1.99
C ARG A 100 -2.51 8.71 -1.34
N PHE A 101 -1.95 8.41 -0.16
CA PHE A 101 -2.31 7.21 0.57
C PHE A 101 -2.70 7.49 2.03
N THR A 102 -3.48 6.56 2.57
CA THR A 102 -3.79 6.41 3.99
C THR A 102 -3.71 4.93 4.34
N PHE A 103 -2.92 4.56 5.33
CA PHE A 103 -2.93 3.25 5.98
C PHE A 103 -3.46 3.40 7.41
N ILE A 104 -4.38 2.55 7.83
CA ILE A 104 -4.71 2.35 9.25
C ILE A 104 -4.06 1.03 9.66
N ILE A 105 -3.32 1.09 10.77
CA ILE A 105 -2.41 0.04 11.20
C ILE A 105 -2.68 -0.32 12.65
N ASP A 106 -3.02 -1.58 12.91
CA ASP A 106 -3.10 -2.19 14.24
C ASP A 106 -1.78 -2.91 14.55
N THR A 107 -1.04 -2.39 15.53
CA THR A 107 0.28 -2.93 15.91
C THR A 107 0.21 -4.18 16.79
N GLY A 108 -0.97 -4.54 17.29
CA GLY A 108 -1.20 -5.77 18.05
C GLY A 108 -1.39 -7.01 17.17
N SER A 109 -1.65 -6.82 15.87
CA SER A 109 -1.90 -7.88 14.91
C SER A 109 -0.62 -8.31 14.16
N GLN A 110 -0.54 -9.60 13.80
CA GLN A 110 0.50 -10.10 12.88
C GLN A 110 0.28 -9.63 11.44
N ASN A 111 -0.97 -9.33 11.08
CA ASN A 111 -1.39 -8.78 9.79
C ASN A 111 -1.85 -7.33 10.04
N PRO A 112 -0.92 -6.37 10.12
CA PRO A 112 -1.15 -5.11 10.80
C PRO A 112 -1.98 -4.09 10.01
N ILE A 113 -2.17 -4.24 8.70
CA ILE A 113 -2.92 -3.28 7.87
C ILE A 113 -4.41 -3.64 7.90
N VAL A 114 -5.22 -2.79 8.53
CA VAL A 114 -6.68 -2.97 8.60
C VAL A 114 -7.42 -2.13 7.55
N HIS A 115 -6.80 -1.06 7.05
CA HIS A 115 -7.34 -0.27 5.96
C HIS A 115 -6.21 0.34 5.14
N HIS A 116 -6.38 0.37 3.82
CA HIS A 116 -5.50 1.09 2.91
C HIS A 116 -6.36 1.82 1.87
N HIS A 117 -6.22 3.14 1.80
CA HIS A 117 -6.80 3.95 0.73
C HIS A 117 -5.68 4.56 -0.09
N SER A 118 -5.73 4.39 -1.40
CA SER A 118 -4.81 5.04 -2.33
C SER A 118 -5.55 5.57 -3.54
N SER A 119 -5.24 6.81 -3.90
CA SER A 119 -5.89 7.51 -5.01
C SER A 119 -4.86 8.33 -5.76
N VAL A 120 -5.00 8.39 -7.09
CA VAL A 120 -4.19 9.29 -7.92
C VAL A 120 -4.34 10.73 -7.42
N ILE A 121 -3.28 11.54 -7.55
CA ILE A 121 -3.40 12.97 -7.30
C ILE A 121 -4.45 13.55 -8.26
N PRO A 122 -5.51 14.23 -7.75
CA PRO A 122 -6.48 14.88 -8.62
C PRO A 122 -5.81 15.96 -9.47
N GLY A 123 -6.22 16.05 -10.74
CA GLY A 123 -5.81 17.12 -11.65
C GLY A 123 -6.45 18.48 -11.32
#